data_AF-A0A7V5TZS4-F1
#
_entry.id   AF-A0A7V5TZS4-F1
#
_cell.length_a   1.000
_cell.length_b   1.000
_cell.length_c   1.000
_cell.angle_alpha   90.00
_cell.angle_beta   90.00
_cell.angle_gamma   90.00
#
_symmetry.space_group_name_H-M   'P 1'
#
loop_
_entity.id
_entity.type
_entity.pdbx_description
1 polymer ?
#
loop_
_entity_poly.entity_id
_entity_poly.type
_entity_poly.pdbx_seq_one_letter_code
_entity_poly.pdbx_strand_id
1 'polypeptide(L)'
;MNKTRYWYQYVIIYSILLLFVAISIFPILRVFTISLRPGDNLLNTSLRIIPEDATLANYVQLFTEKPFLTWIKNSLIVTLAVTIIGVSLS
;
A
#
# COMPACT_ATOMS: atom_id res chain seq x y z
N MET A 1 -28.79 20.12 27.92
CA MET A 1 -27.62 19.39 27.37
C MET A 1 -27.80 19.32 25.85
N ASN A 2 -27.07 20.13 25.08
CA ASN A 2 -27.36 20.38 23.65
C ASN A 2 -26.94 19.19 22.76
N LYS A 3 -27.85 18.24 22.53
CA LYS A 3 -27.71 17.14 21.54
C LYS A 3 -27.25 17.66 20.17
N THR A 4 -27.68 18.86 19.78
CA THR A 4 -27.34 19.50 18.51
C THR A 4 -25.85 19.81 18.35
N ARG A 5 -25.08 19.98 19.43
CA ARG A 5 -23.64 20.30 19.33
C ARG A 5 -22.79 19.08 19.01
N TYR A 6 -23.22 17.88 19.43
CA TYR A 6 -22.46 16.65 19.27
C TYR A 6 -22.50 16.09 17.84
N TRP A 7 -23.63 16.17 17.13
CA TRP A 7 -23.72 15.61 15.78
C TRP A 7 -22.85 16.35 14.75
N TYR A 8 -22.72 17.67 14.86
CA TYR A 8 -21.80 18.44 14.01
C TYR A 8 -20.34 18.01 14.24
N GLN A 9 -19.95 17.76 15.51
CA GLN A 9 -18.62 17.27 15.82
C GLN A 9 -18.38 15.89 15.18
N TYR A 10 -19.34 14.97 15.27
CA TYR A 10 -19.22 13.68 14.60
C TYR A 10 -19.12 13.81 13.08
N VAL A 11 -19.98 14.61 12.45
CA VAL A 11 -19.94 14.84 10.99
C VAL A 11 -18.58 15.39 10.56
N ILE A 12 -18.03 16.37 11.28
CA ILE A 12 -16.71 16.93 10.99
C ILE A 12 -15.62 15.87 11.16
N ILE A 13 -15.62 15.13 12.28
CA ILE A 13 -14.62 14.08 12.55
C ILE A 13 -14.67 13.01 11.46
N TYR A 14 -15.85 12.48 11.13
CA TYR A 14 -15.99 11.44 10.10
C TYR A 14 -15.62 11.96 8.70
N SER A 15 -15.94 13.21 8.38
CA SER A 15 -15.55 13.81 7.10
C SER A 15 -14.03 13.93 6.98
N ILE A 16 -13.36 14.36 8.06
CA ILE A 16 -11.90 14.42 8.11
C ILE A 16 -11.30 13.02 8.01
N LEU A 17 -11.81 12.05 8.77
CA LEU A 17 -11.34 10.65 8.69
C LEU A 17 -11.48 10.08 7.28
N LEU A 18 -12.62 10.31 6.61
CA LEU A 18 -12.85 9.85 5.24
C LEU A 18 -11.87 10.51 4.27
N LEU A 19 -11.58 11.80 4.43
CA LEU A 19 -10.58 12.50 3.65
C LEU A 19 -9.18 11.87 3.83
N PHE A 20 -8.77 11.58 5.07
CA PHE A 20 -7.48 10.93 5.35
C PHE A 20 -7.42 9.51 4.77
N VAL A 21 -8.52 8.76 4.82
CA VAL A 21 -8.63 7.45 4.17
C VAL A 21 -8.44 7.60 2.65
N ALA A 22 -9.13 8.54 2.00
CA ALA A 22 -9.00 8.76 0.56
C ALA A 22 -7.55 9.14 0.17
N ILE A 23 -6.92 10.04 0.92
CA ILE A 23 -5.51 10.43 0.72
C ILE A 23 -4.58 9.23 0.89
N SER A 24 -4.82 8.38 1.89
CA SER A 24 -4.01 7.19 2.16
C SER A 24 -4.18 6.08 1.13
N ILE A 25 -5.39 5.93 0.57
CA ILE A 25 -5.69 4.92 -0.45
C ILE A 25 -5.07 5.29 -1.80
N PHE A 26 -4.99 6.57 -2.14
CA PHE A 26 -4.44 7.02 -3.42
C PHE A 26 -3.05 6.45 -3.75
N PRO A 27 -2.01 6.56 -2.89
CA PRO A 27 -0.70 5.97 -3.18
C PRO A 27 -0.73 4.44 -3.29
N ILE A 28 -1.59 3.76 -2.52
CA ILE A 28 -1.77 2.30 -2.59
C ILE A 28 -2.28 1.90 -3.98
N LEU A 29 -3.31 2.61 -4.46
CA LEU A 29 -3.83 2.39 -5.82
C LEU A 29 -2.75 2.64 -6.87
N ARG A 30 -1.93 3.70 -6.70
CA ARG A 30 -0.84 3.99 -7.64
C ARG A 30 0.21 2.88 -7.69
N VAL A 31 0.59 2.28 -6.56
CA VAL A 31 1.51 1.14 -6.51
C VAL A 31 0.91 -0.07 -7.25
N PHE A 32 -0.37 -0.35 -7.04
CA PHE A 32 -1.07 -1.43 -7.74
C PHE A 32 -1.18 -1.19 -9.25
N THR A 33 -1.47 0.04 -9.68
CA THR A 33 -1.46 0.41 -11.10
C THR A 33 -0.08 0.17 -11.72
N ILE A 34 0.99 0.60 -11.04
CA ILE A 34 2.36 0.47 -11.55
C ILE A 34 2.78 -0.99 -11.62
N SER A 35 2.42 -1.83 -10.65
CA SER A 35 2.78 -3.25 -10.67
C SER A 35 2.16 -4.01 -11.85
N LEU A 36 1.04 -3.52 -12.39
CA LEU A 36 0.37 -4.08 -13.58
C LEU A 36 0.87 -3.50 -14.91
N ARG A 37 1.71 -2.46 -14.92
CA ARG A 37 2.20 -1.85 -16.18
C ARG A 37 3.34 -2.67 -16.77
N PRO A 38 3.34 -2.97 -18.09
CA PRO A 38 4.49 -3.57 -18.75
C PRO A 38 5.76 -2.72 -18.56
N GLY A 39 6.92 -3.37 -18.43
CA GLY A 39 8.21 -2.72 -18.16
C GLY A 39 8.62 -1.65 -19.17
N ASP A 40 8.06 -1.71 -20.38
CA ASP A 40 8.40 -0.84 -21.51
C ASP A 40 7.62 0.50 -21.47
N ASN A 41 6.58 0.59 -20.62
CA ASN A 41 5.65 1.73 -20.53
C ASN A 41 5.77 2.52 -19.21
N LEU A 42 6.92 2.45 -18.53
CA LEU A 42 7.16 3.17 -17.26
C LEU A 42 7.02 4.69 -17.38
N LEU A 43 7.15 5.26 -18.59
CA LEU A 43 7.04 6.69 -18.87
C LEU A 43 5.61 7.18 -19.15
N ASN A 44 4.61 6.30 -19.17
CA ASN A 44 3.23 6.70 -19.42
C ASN A 44 2.59 7.36 -18.17
N THR A 45 2.40 8.67 -18.19
CA THR A 45 1.85 9.48 -17.07
C THR A 45 0.32 9.34 -16.91
N SER A 46 -0.27 8.24 -17.40
CA SER A 46 -1.71 8.02 -17.26
C SER A 46 -2.13 7.97 -15.79
N LEU A 47 -3.20 8.70 -15.45
CA LEU A 47 -3.85 8.69 -14.14
C LEU A 47 -4.88 7.57 -13.99
N ARG A 48 -5.03 6.71 -15.00
CA ARG A 48 -5.95 5.57 -14.96
C ARG A 48 -5.50 4.56 -13.89
N ILE A 49 -6.46 4.10 -13.09
CA ILE A 49 -6.23 3.12 -12.00
C ILE A 49 -5.88 1.75 -12.58
N ILE A 50 -6.55 1.34 -13.67
CA ILE A 50 -6.21 0.12 -14.41
C ILE A 50 -5.67 0.57 -15.79
N PRO A 51 -4.42 0.25 -16.12
CA PRO A 51 -3.83 0.60 -17.41
C PRO A 51 -4.50 -0.22 -18.54
N GLU A 52 -4.49 0.31 -19.77
CA GLU A 52 -5.06 -0.37 -20.95
C GLU A 52 -4.33 -1.69 -21.28
N ASP A 53 -3.04 -1.71 -20.98
CA ASP A 53 -2.08 -2.78 -21.20
C ASP A 53 -1.75 -3.55 -19.91
N ALA A 54 -2.70 -3.62 -18.97
CA ALA A 54 -2.50 -4.29 -17.69
C ALA A 54 -2.05 -5.75 -17.87
N THR A 55 -0.94 -6.11 -17.21
CA THR A 55 -0.31 -7.43 -17.32
C THR A 55 0.22 -7.91 -15.97
N LEU A 56 0.29 -9.24 -15.82
CA LEU A 56 0.94 -9.89 -14.68
C LEU A 56 2.40 -10.26 -14.95
N ALA A 57 2.96 -9.85 -16.09
CA ALA A 57 4.34 -10.16 -16.48
C ALA A 57 5.36 -9.77 -15.41
N ASN A 58 5.20 -8.61 -14.77
CA ASN A 58 6.08 -8.18 -13.68
C ASN A 58 6.07 -9.14 -12.49
N TYR A 59 4.91 -9.70 -12.14
CA TYR A 59 4.81 -10.67 -11.06
C TYR A 59 5.49 -11.98 -11.45
N VAL A 60 5.25 -12.48 -12.65
CA VAL A 60 5.95 -13.68 -13.17
C VAL A 60 7.46 -13.45 -13.10
N GLN A 61 7.95 -12.37 -13.69
CA GLN A 61 9.36 -12.00 -13.67
C GLN A 61 9.92 -11.90 -12.24
N LEU A 62 9.18 -11.29 -11.31
CA LEU A 62 9.60 -11.14 -9.93
C LEU A 62 9.80 -12.49 -9.23
N PHE A 63 8.93 -13.46 -9.48
CA PHE A 63 9.00 -14.79 -8.85
C PHE A 63 9.93 -15.76 -9.58
N THR A 64 10.21 -15.57 -10.88
CA THR A 64 11.04 -16.50 -11.67
C THR A 64 12.46 -15.99 -11.91
N GLU A 65 12.66 -14.69 -12.08
CA GLU A 65 13.96 -14.11 -12.47
C GLU A 65 14.69 -13.38 -11.34
N LYS A 66 13.99 -13.04 -10.25
CA LYS A 66 14.58 -12.37 -9.09
C LYS A 66 14.61 -13.33 -7.89
N PRO A 67 15.61 -13.21 -7.00
CA PRO A 67 15.63 -13.96 -5.73
C PRO A 67 14.65 -13.35 -4.70
N PHE A 68 13.44 -13.01 -5.14
CA PHE A 68 12.44 -12.28 -4.36
C PHE A 68 12.02 -13.03 -3.10
N LEU A 69 11.78 -14.34 -3.19
CA LEU A 69 11.45 -15.18 -2.04
C LEU A 69 12.58 -15.24 -1.01
N THR A 70 13.83 -15.22 -1.46
CA THR A 70 14.99 -15.15 -0.57
C THR A 70 15.03 -13.82 0.16
N TRP A 71 14.73 -12.69 -0.51
CA TRP A 71 14.64 -11.39 0.14
C TRP A 71 13.52 -11.34 1.18
N ILE A 72 12.31 -11.83 0.86
CA ILE A 72 11.21 -11.93 1.83
C ILE A 72 11.63 -12.75 3.04
N LYS A 73 12.23 -13.93 2.83
CA LYS A 73 12.68 -14.80 3.92
C LYS A 73 13.71 -14.09 4.81
N ASN A 74 14.69 -13.43 4.22
CA ASN A 74 15.73 -12.73 4.96
C ASN A 74 15.13 -11.59 5.79
N SER A 75 14.25 -10.77 5.20
CA SER A 75 13.55 -9.71 5.94
C SER A 75 12.70 -10.26 7.07
N LEU A 76 11.97 -11.35 6.84
CA LEU A 76 11.14 -11.98 7.86
C LEU A 76 11.97 -12.48 9.05
N ILE A 77 13.10 -13.15 8.78
CA ILE A 77 14.01 -13.63 9.84
C ILE A 77 14.55 -12.47 10.66
N VAL A 78 15.01 -11.40 10.01
CA VAL A 78 15.56 -10.23 10.71
C VAL A 78 14.50 -9.55 11.56
N THR A 79 13.31 -9.29 11.01
CA THR A 79 12.22 -8.66 11.75
C THR A 79 11.82 -9.49 12.96
N LEU A 80 11.62 -10.81 12.79
CA LEU A 80 11.26 -11.69 13.91
C LEU A 80 12.34 -11.73 14.98
N ALA A 81 13.62 -11.86 14.60
CA ALA A 81 14.72 -11.89 15.55
C ALA A 81 14.78 -10.58 16.37
N VAL A 82 14.69 -9.43 15.70
CA VAL A 82 14.71 -8.11 16.36
C VAL A 82 13.49 -7.93 17.26
N THR A 83 12.29 -8.30 16.82
CA THR A 83 11.08 -8.21 17.66
C THR A 83 11.17 -9.10 18.89
N ILE A 84 11.58 -10.36 18.74
CA ILE A 84 11.69 -11.31 19.87
C ILE A 84 12.71 -10.79 20.90
N ILE A 85 13.90 -10.43 20.43
CA ILE A 85 14.95 -9.91 21.31
C ILE A 85 14.51 -8.61 21.97
N GLY A 86 13.95 -7.68 21.19
CA GLY A 86 13.51 -6.37 21.67
C GLY A 86 12.41 -6.46 22.73
N VAL A 87 11.39 -7.29 22.52
CA VAL A 87 10.30 -7.49 23.49
C VAL A 87 10.77 -8.28 24.72
N SER A 88 11.72 -9.21 24.57
CA SER A 88 12.25 -9.95 25.72
C SER A 88 13.15 -9.09 26.62
N LEU A 89 13.74 -8.03 26.08
CA LEU A 89 14.62 -7.11 26.79
C LEU A 89 13.92 -5.84 27.30
N SER A 90 12.69 -5.55 26.85
CA SER A 90 11.88 -4.40 27.28
C SER A 90 11.14 -4.67 28.58
#